data_AF-A0A7W0J5I7-F1
#
_entry.id   AF-A0A7W0J5I7-F1
#
_cell.length_a   1.000
_cell.length_b   1.000
_cell.length_c   1.000
_cell.angle_alpha   90.00
_cell.angle_beta   90.00
_cell.angle_gamma   90.00
#
_symmetry.space_group_name_H-M   'P 1'
#
loop_
_entity.id
_entity.type
_entity.pdbx_description
1 polymer ?
#
loop_
_entity_poly.entity_id
_entity_poly.type
_entity_poly.pdbx_seq_one_letter_code
_entity_poly.pdbx_strand_id
1 'polypeptide(L)' 'MYSTRKKGFGSLKKKWWDLPSDVKGPIMKELEDRFGLLFDKLKVGNTQNIVSRTVRPVNVKKEIPESLQKEL' A
#
# COMPACT_ATOMS: atom_id res chain seq x y z
N MET A 1 -2.83 -3.64 -21.97
CA MET A 1 -1.41 -3.59 -21.50
C MET A 1 -1.31 -3.77 -19.98
N TYR A 2 -1.84 -4.87 -19.42
CA TYR A 2 -1.85 -5.13 -17.96
C TYR A 2 -0.87 -6.26 -17.57
N SER A 3 -0.99 -7.42 -18.23
CA SER A 3 -0.11 -8.59 -18.02
C SER A 3 1.37 -8.23 -18.17
N THR A 4 1.72 -7.44 -19.18
CA THR A 4 3.10 -7.00 -19.45
C THR A 4 3.69 -6.16 -18.31
N ARG A 5 2.92 -5.22 -17.73
CA ARG A 5 3.38 -4.38 -16.61
C ARG A 5 3.64 -5.21 -15.36
N LYS A 6 2.77 -6.18 -15.09
CA LYS A 6 2.90 -7.08 -13.93
C LYS A 6 4.11 -8.01 -14.07
N LYS A 7 4.36 -8.55 -15.27
CA LYS A 7 5.52 -9.41 -15.54
C LYS A 7 6.85 -8.66 -15.44
N GLY A 8 6.92 -7.43 -15.97
CA GLY A 8 8.14 -6.62 -15.95
C GLY A 8 8.62 -6.28 -14.54
N PHE A 9 7.70 -5.89 -13.64
CA PHE A 9 8.07 -5.58 -12.26
C PHE A 9 8.13 -6.82 -11.35
N GLY A 10 7.42 -7.89 -11.68
CA GLY A 10 7.28 -9.08 -10.84
C GLY A 10 8.63 -9.72 -10.49
N SER A 11 9.51 -9.91 -11.48
CA SER A 11 10.85 -10.48 -11.29
C SER A 11 11.80 -9.58 -10.48
N LEU A 12 11.60 -8.27 -10.53
CA LEU A 12 12.39 -7.27 -9.81
C LEU A 12 11.87 -6.99 -8.40
N LYS A 13 10.60 -7.30 -8.11
CA LYS A 13 9.89 -6.87 -6.90
C LYS A 13 10.61 -7.25 -5.61
N LYS A 14 11.14 -8.47 -5.48
CA LYS A 14 11.85 -8.91 -4.27
C LYS A 14 13.09 -8.05 -4.02
N LYS A 15 13.98 -7.95 -5.02
CA LYS A 15 15.19 -7.14 -4.96
C LYS A 15 14.91 -5.67 -4.64
N TRP A 16 13.80 -5.13 -5.16
CA TRP A 16 13.34 -3.78 -4.87
C TRP A 16 12.99 -3.58 -3.38
N TRP A 17 12.29 -4.55 -2.77
CA TRP A 17 11.92 -4.46 -1.35
C TRP A 17 13.10 -4.70 -0.41
N ASP A 18 14.05 -5.53 -0.85
CA ASP A 18 15.29 -5.89 -0.15
C ASP A 18 16.41 -4.83 -0.32
N LEU A 19 16.13 -3.69 -0.96
CA LEU A 19 17.10 -2.60 -1.10
C LEU A 19 17.56 -2.10 0.28
N PRO A 20 18.87 -1.77 0.43
CA PRO A 20 19.39 -1.12 1.63
C PRO A 20 18.59 0.13 2.03
N SER A 21 18.48 0.38 3.33
CA SER A 21 17.64 1.45 3.89
C SER A 21 18.09 2.85 3.48
N ASP A 22 19.38 3.05 3.29
CA ASP A 22 19.99 4.29 2.81
C ASP A 22 19.57 4.63 1.38
N VAL A 23 19.33 3.62 0.54
CA VAL A 23 18.82 3.80 -0.83
C VAL A 23 17.30 3.93 -0.83
N LYS A 24 16.61 3.08 -0.07
CA LYS A 24 15.14 3.01 -0.05
C LYS A 24 14.51 4.20 0.68
N GLY A 25 15.15 4.70 1.72
CA GLY A 25 14.64 5.78 2.58
C GLY A 25 14.28 7.06 1.80
N PRO A 26 15.20 7.65 1.02
CA PRO A 26 14.91 8.84 0.23
C PRO A 26 13.76 8.65 -0.77
N ILE A 27 13.69 7.49 -1.44
CA ILE A 27 12.62 7.15 -2.38
C ILE A 27 11.27 7.12 -1.66
N MET A 28 11.21 6.47 -0.49
CA MET A 28 9.98 6.40 0.29
C MET A 28 9.57 7.78 0.81
N LYS A 29 10.53 8.61 1.21
CA LYS A 29 10.24 9.96 1.70
C LYS A 29 9.65 10.84 0.59
N GLU A 30 10.23 10.82 -0.60
CA GLU A 30 9.69 11.59 -1.72
C GLU A 30 8.28 11.13 -2.12
N LEU A 31 8.02 9.82 -2.09
CA LEU A 31 6.68 9.27 -2.33
C LEU A 31 5.69 9.73 -1.25
N GLU A 32 6.07 9.63 0.02
CA GLU A 32 5.29 10.09 1.16
C GLU A 32 4.91 11.57 1.00
N ASP A 33 5.87 12.44 0.69
CA ASP A 33 5.64 13.89 0.54
C ASP A 33 4.67 14.20 -0.61
N ARG A 34 4.80 13.49 -1.74
CA ARG A 34 3.88 13.64 -2.88
C ARG A 34 2.45 13.22 -2.54
N PHE A 35 2.28 12.10 -1.84
CA PHE A 35 0.96 11.65 -1.39
C PHE A 35 0.38 12.55 -0.30
N GLY A 36 1.22 13.01 0.62
CA GLY A 36 0.86 13.99 1.66
C GLY A 36 0.27 15.25 1.04
N LEU A 37 0.95 15.84 0.06
CA LEU A 37 0.44 17.01 -0.68
C LEU A 37 -0.95 16.78 -1.28
N LEU A 38 -1.19 15.60 -1.89
CA LEU A 38 -2.49 15.27 -2.46
C LEU A 38 -3.56 15.13 -1.38
N PHE A 39 -3.25 14.47 -0.28
CA PHE A 39 -4.19 14.27 0.83
C PHE A 39 -4.56 15.58 1.53
N ASP A 40 -3.59 16.49 1.67
CA ASP A 40 -3.81 17.82 2.22
C ASP A 40 -4.73 18.65 1.31
N LYS A 41 -4.46 18.66 0.00
CA LYS A 41 -5.31 19.36 -0.98
C LYS A 41 -6.72 18.82 -1.03
N LEU A 42 -6.88 17.51 -0.86
CA LEU A 42 -8.19 16.84 -0.83
C LEU A 42 -8.86 16.90 0.55
N LYS A 43 -8.23 17.53 1.55
CA LYS A 43 -8.72 17.64 2.94
C LYS A 43 -9.10 16.27 3.53
N VAL A 44 -8.26 15.27 3.29
CA VAL A 44 -8.49 13.89 3.78
C VAL A 44 -8.28 13.81 5.30
N GLY A 45 -7.42 14.65 5.87
CA GLY A 45 -7.15 14.69 7.31
C GLY A 45 -8.41 14.92 8.15
N ASN A 46 -8.42 14.37 9.37
CA ASN A 46 -9.53 14.51 10.35
C ASN A 46 -10.90 14.01 9.89
N THR A 47 -10.99 13.22 8.81
CA THR A 47 -12.27 12.70 8.28
C THR A 47 -12.71 11.36 8.88
N GLN A 48 -11.92 10.78 9.78
CA GLN A 48 -12.18 9.43 10.34
C GLN A 48 -13.59 9.30 10.94
N ASN A 49 -14.05 10.30 11.69
CA ASN A 49 -15.39 10.30 12.28
C ASN A 49 -16.49 10.31 11.20
N ILE A 50 -16.33 11.12 10.17
CA ILE A 50 -17.27 11.21 9.04
C ILE A 50 -17.35 9.85 8.34
N VAL A 51 -16.20 9.27 7.98
CA VAL A 51 -16.13 7.95 7.32
C VAL A 51 -16.81 6.88 8.15
N SER A 52 -16.58 6.85 9.47
CA SER A 52 -17.18 5.85 10.37
C SER A 52 -18.71 5.92 10.42
N ARG A 53 -19.28 7.12 10.24
CA ARG A 53 -20.73 7.34 10.27
C ARG A 53 -21.40 7.12 8.91
N THR A 54 -20.68 7.36 7.81
CA THR A 54 -21.26 7.37 6.46
C THR A 54 -20.98 6.10 5.66
N VAL A 55 -19.86 5.43 5.90
CA VAL A 55 -19.44 4.24 5.14
C VAL A 55 -19.77 2.97 5.92
N ARG A 56 -20.46 2.02 5.28
CA ARG A 56 -20.66 0.66 5.79
C ARG A 56 -19.68 -0.28 5.09
N PRO A 57 -18.52 -0.60 5.70
CA PRO A 57 -17.54 -1.47 5.05
C PRO A 57 -18.09 -2.90 4.92
N VAL A 58 -17.95 -3.48 3.73
CA VAL A 58 -18.29 -4.89 3.50
C VAL A 58 -17.15 -5.73 4.06
N ASN A 59 -17.43 -6.54 5.07
CA ASN A 59 -16.45 -7.46 5.64
C ASN A 59 -16.27 -8.65 4.70
N VAL A 60 -15.24 -8.59 3.85
CA VAL A 60 -14.87 -9.69 2.94
C VAL A 60 -13.86 -10.58 3.66
N LYS A 61 -14.33 -11.74 4.14
CA LYS A 61 -13.44 -12.78 4.68
C LYS A 61 -12.57 -13.31 3.56
N LYS A 62 -11.25 -13.13 3.67
CA LYS A 62 -10.27 -13.83 2.83
C LYS A 62 -9.90 -15.11 3.56
N GLU A 63 -10.13 -16.25 2.92
CA GLU A 63 -9.61 -17.52 3.43
C GLU A 63 -8.10 -17.48 3.31
N ILE A 64 -7.42 -17.56 4.46
CA ILE A 64 -5.96 -17.64 4.50
C ILE A 64 -5.58 -19.07 4.08
N PRO A 65 -4.76 -19.27 3.04
CA PRO A 65 -4.28 -20.60 2.68
C PRO A 65 -3.62 -21.28 3.88
N GLU A 66 -3.87 -22.57 4.07
CA GLU A 66 -3.38 -23.36 5.22
C GLU A 66 -1.85 -23.27 5.41
N SER A 67 -1.11 -23.09 4.32
CA SER A 67 0.35 -22.90 4.33
C SER A 67 0.83 -21.62 5.04
N LEU A 68 -0.03 -20.61 5.15
CA LEU A 68 0.29 -19.32 5.80
C LEU A 68 -0.32 -19.20 7.21
N GLN A 69 -1.07 -20.20 7.67
CA GLN A 69 -1.70 -20.20 9.00
C GLN A 69 -0.74 -20.59 10.12
N LYS A 70 0.39 -21.25 9.81
CA LYS A 70 1.36 -21.76 10.80
C LYS A 70 2.43 -20.74 11.22
N GLU A 71 2.48 -19.56 10.60
CA GLU A 71 3.49 -18.51 10.86
C GLU A 71 2.93 -17.25 11.55
N LEU A 72 1.66 -17.29 11.99
CA LEU A 72 1.02 -16.27 12.83
C LEU A 72 0.96 -16.76 14.29
#